data_AF-A0A6I3BD99-F1
#
_entry.id   AF-A0A6I3BD99-F1
#
_cell.length_a   1.000
_cell.length_b   1.000
_cell.length_c   1.000
_cell.angle_alpha   90.00
_cell.angle_beta   90.00
_cell.angle_gamma   90.00
#
_symmetry.space_group_name_H-M   'P 1'
#
loop_
_entity.id
_entity.type
_entity.pdbx_description
1 polymer ?
#
loop_
_entity_poly.entity_id
_entity_poly.type
_entity_poly.pdbx_seq_one_letter_code
_entity_poly.pdbx_strand_id
1 'polypeptide(L)'
;MIETLLLTLLIFLFLKGTKRRKKPRGLDAELKQIIESDNHSTGIAFEIKQFLLSVIDDDNNDREKFSAVQLARAQSILDRAGPSALYWMTDIASQLALISAAQINGITTNVSDELGESATAEKIVEIVVRP
;
A
#
# COMPACT_ATOMS: atom_id res chain seq x y z
N MET A 1 50.43 -8.51 24.62
CA MET A 1 50.18 -9.82 23.96
C MET A 1 48.68 -10.09 23.82
N ILE A 2 47.89 -9.95 24.88
CA ILE A 2 46.42 -10.16 24.81
C ILE A 2 45.71 -9.01 24.08
N GLU A 3 46.13 -7.76 24.27
CA GLU A 3 45.51 -6.61 23.59
C GLU A 3 45.64 -6.67 22.06
N THR A 4 46.77 -7.18 21.55
CA THR A 4 46.98 -7.36 20.10
C THR A 4 46.10 -8.46 19.52
N LEU A 5 45.79 -9.50 20.30
CA LEU A 5 44.85 -10.56 19.89
C LEU A 5 43.39 -10.09 19.94
N LEU A 6 43.06 -9.20 20.87
CA LEU A 6 41.72 -8.65 21.01
C LEU A 6 41.42 -7.64 19.88
N LEU A 7 42.41 -6.84 19.50
CA LEU A 7 42.32 -5.92 18.36
C LEU A 7 42.12 -6.69 17.03
N THR A 8 42.87 -7.77 16.80
CA THR A 8 42.73 -8.57 15.57
C THR A 8 41.39 -9.30 15.51
N LEU A 9 40.86 -9.78 16.65
CA LEU A 9 39.54 -10.40 16.73
C LEU A 9 38.42 -9.39 16.40
N LEU A 10 38.52 -8.15 16.91
CA LEU A 10 37.56 -7.09 16.62
C LEU A 10 37.56 -6.72 15.14
N ILE A 11 38.74 -6.56 14.53
CA ILE A 11 38.87 -6.28 13.10
C ILE A 11 38.28 -7.43 12.27
N PHE A 12 38.54 -8.67 12.65
CA PHE A 12 37.99 -9.85 11.98
C PHE A 12 36.45 -9.92 12.05
N LEU A 13 35.87 -9.63 13.22
CA LEU A 13 34.41 -9.55 13.40
C LEU A 13 33.80 -8.42 12.57
N PHE A 14 34.47 -7.27 12.52
CA PHE A 14 34.01 -6.11 11.75
C PHE A 14 34.03 -6.38 10.23
N LEU A 15 35.07 -7.07 9.74
CA LEU A 15 35.15 -7.52 8.34
C LEU A 15 34.12 -8.61 8.01
N LYS A 16 33.79 -9.50 8.97
CA LYS A 16 32.80 -10.56 8.77
C LYS A 16 31.36 -10.01 8.68
N GLY A 17 31.05 -8.92 9.37
CA GLY A 17 29.73 -8.27 9.39
C GLY A 17 29.36 -7.49 8.12
N THR A 18 30.33 -7.18 7.24
CA THR A 18 30.11 -6.31 6.06
C THR A 18 29.80 -7.06 4.77
N LYS A 19 29.46 -8.35 4.84
CA LYS A 19 28.88 -9.08 3.69
C LYS A 19 27.47 -8.56 3.40
N ARG A 20 27.38 -7.35 2.81
CA ARG A 20 26.18 -6.83 2.18
C ARG A 20 25.69 -7.87 1.18
N ARG A 21 24.43 -8.27 1.31
CA ARG A 21 23.74 -9.15 0.34
C ARG A 21 24.04 -8.60 -1.04
N LYS A 22 24.79 -9.36 -1.86
CA LYS A 22 25.07 -8.96 -3.24
C LYS A 22 23.72 -8.91 -3.94
N LYS A 23 23.31 -7.73 -4.43
CA LYS A 23 22.20 -7.61 -5.37
C LYS A 23 22.46 -8.62 -6.49
N PRO A 24 21.48 -9.49 -6.83
CA PRO A 24 21.68 -10.44 -7.90
C PRO A 24 21.94 -9.64 -9.18
N ARG A 25 23.09 -9.90 -9.81
CA ARG A 25 23.52 -9.19 -11.02
C ARG A 25 23.07 -10.02 -12.23
N GLY A 26 22.15 -9.47 -13.00
CA GLY A 26 21.65 -10.05 -14.24
C GLY A 26 20.28 -9.46 -14.59
N LEU A 27 20.05 -9.19 -15.88
CA LEU A 27 18.78 -8.65 -16.38
C LEU A 27 17.59 -9.48 -15.89
N ASP A 28 17.69 -10.81 -15.93
CA ASP A 28 16.63 -11.73 -15.48
C ASP A 28 16.35 -11.63 -13.97
N ALA A 29 17.37 -11.32 -13.16
CA ALA A 29 17.20 -11.17 -11.72
C ALA A 29 16.59 -9.81 -11.36
N GLU A 30 16.94 -8.76 -12.11
CA GLU A 30 16.29 -7.45 -11.99
C GLU A 30 14.84 -7.51 -12.48
N LEU A 31 14.56 -8.18 -13.60
CA LEU A 31 13.19 -8.40 -14.09
C LEU A 31 12.36 -9.21 -13.10
N LYS A 32 12.90 -10.31 -12.56
CA LYS A 32 12.22 -11.08 -11.53
C LYS A 32 11.94 -10.24 -10.28
N GLN A 33 12.91 -9.41 -9.87
CA GLN A 33 12.73 -8.52 -8.73
C GLN A 33 11.66 -7.44 -8.99
N ILE A 34 11.61 -6.87 -10.19
CA ILE A 34 10.59 -5.90 -10.59
C ILE A 34 9.21 -6.57 -10.64
N ILE A 35 9.10 -7.76 -11.24
CA ILE A 35 7.85 -8.54 -11.28
C ILE A 35 7.38 -8.92 -9.87
N GLU A 36 8.30 -9.33 -8.99
CA GLU A 36 7.98 -9.64 -7.59
C GLU A 36 7.57 -8.37 -6.82
N SER A 37 8.20 -7.21 -7.07
CA SER A 37 7.79 -5.95 -6.45
C SER A 37 6.45 -5.44 -6.97
N ASP A 38 6.19 -5.59 -8.27
CA ASP A 38 4.94 -5.16 -8.91
C ASP A 38 3.79 -6.03 -8.42
N ASN A 39 3.95 -7.36 -8.42
CA ASN A 39 2.95 -8.28 -7.85
C ASN A 39 2.69 -8.02 -6.36
N HIS A 40 3.73 -7.65 -5.60
CA HIS A 40 3.56 -7.28 -4.19
C HIS A 40 2.78 -5.97 -4.04
N SER A 41 3.03 -4.98 -4.91
CA SER A 41 2.31 -3.70 -4.91
C SER A 41 0.84 -3.85 -5.30
N THR A 42 0.52 -4.67 -6.31
CA THR A 42 -0.86 -5.00 -6.71
C THR A 42 -1.61 -5.73 -5.59
N GLY A 43 -0.96 -6.68 -4.91
CA GLY A 43 -1.57 -7.38 -3.76
C GLY A 43 -1.93 -6.42 -2.62
N ILE A 44 -1.05 -5.45 -2.33
CA ILE A 44 -1.31 -4.41 -1.31
C ILE A 44 -2.43 -3.48 -1.76
N ALA A 45 -2.42 -3.01 -3.01
CA ALA A 45 -3.46 -2.14 -3.54
C ALA A 45 -4.84 -2.81 -3.47
N PHE A 46 -4.92 -4.11 -3.79
CA PHE A 46 -6.14 -4.89 -3.64
C PHE A 46 -6.59 -4.98 -2.17
N GLU A 47 -5.68 -5.20 -1.23
CA GLU A 47 -6.03 -5.25 0.19
C GLU A 47 -6.54 -3.90 0.73
N ILE A 48 -5.92 -2.80 0.30
CA ILE A 48 -6.37 -1.44 0.61
C ILE A 48 -7.77 -1.21 0.03
N LYS A 49 -8.02 -1.63 -1.22
CA LYS A 49 -9.37 -1.58 -1.84
C LYS A 49 -10.41 -2.31 -1.00
N GLN A 50 -10.12 -3.56 -0.61
CA GLN A 50 -11.02 -4.38 0.19
C GLN A 50 -11.26 -3.78 1.59
N PHE A 51 -10.24 -3.16 2.17
CA PHE A 51 -10.38 -2.45 3.44
C PHE A 51 -11.33 -1.24 3.29
N LEU A 52 -11.13 -0.40 2.27
CA LEU A 52 -12.02 0.75 2.00
C LEU A 52 -13.47 0.32 1.77
N LEU A 53 -13.71 -0.73 0.99
CA LEU A 53 -15.05 -1.27 0.79
C LEU A 53 -15.68 -1.77 2.10
N SER A 54 -14.90 -2.41 2.97
CA SER A 54 -15.41 -2.83 4.28
C SER A 54 -15.73 -1.68 5.22
N VAL A 55 -15.00 -0.57 5.14
CA VAL A 55 -15.30 0.64 5.92
C VAL A 55 -16.61 1.29 5.45
N ILE A 56 -16.84 1.32 4.13
CA ILE A 56 -18.10 1.82 3.56
C ILE A 56 -19.27 0.90 3.96
N ASP A 57 -19.10 -0.41 3.88
CA ASP A 57 -20.12 -1.37 4.32
C ASP A 57 -20.45 -1.21 5.81
N ASP A 58 -19.44 -1.03 6.67
CA ASP A 58 -19.65 -0.79 8.10
C ASP A 58 -20.44 0.52 8.35
N ASP A 59 -20.16 1.60 7.62
CA ASP A 59 -20.88 2.87 7.71
C ASP A 59 -22.34 2.72 7.24
N ASN A 60 -22.57 2.00 6.13
CA ASN A 60 -23.91 1.73 5.60
C ASN A 60 -24.78 0.85 6.52
N ASN A 61 -24.16 0.02 7.35
CA ASN A 61 -24.85 -0.90 8.27
C ASN A 61 -24.86 -0.40 9.73
N ASP A 62 -24.61 0.89 9.98
CA ASP A 62 -24.57 1.52 11.30
C ASP A 62 -23.66 0.78 12.30
N ARG A 63 -22.56 0.16 11.83
CA ARG A 63 -21.60 -0.51 12.69
C ARG A 63 -20.71 0.51 13.41
N GLU A 64 -20.08 0.07 14.49
CA GLU A 64 -19.18 0.93 15.27
C GLU A 64 -18.02 1.45 14.39
N LYS A 65 -17.93 2.78 14.28
CA LYS A 65 -16.80 3.45 13.64
C LYS A 65 -15.52 3.16 14.44
N PHE A 66 -14.46 2.76 13.75
CA PHE A 66 -13.18 2.39 14.36
C PHE A 66 -13.27 1.19 15.31
N SER A 67 -14.09 0.20 14.96
CA SER A 67 -14.13 -1.07 15.69
C SER A 67 -12.72 -1.68 15.83
N ALA A 68 -12.49 -2.39 16.94
CA ALA A 68 -11.22 -3.06 17.19
C ALA A 68 -10.81 -4.00 16.04
N VAL A 69 -11.79 -4.61 15.37
CA VAL A 69 -11.58 -5.47 14.20
C VAL A 69 -11.02 -4.67 13.02
N GLN A 70 -11.60 -3.52 12.71
CA GLN A 70 -11.13 -2.68 11.61
C GLN A 70 -9.78 -2.06 11.91
N LEU A 71 -9.52 -1.65 13.16
CA LEU A 71 -8.21 -1.14 13.57
C LEU A 71 -7.13 -2.22 13.47
N ALA A 72 -7.43 -3.46 13.87
CA ALA A 72 -6.51 -4.58 13.71
C ALA A 72 -6.22 -4.90 12.24
N ARG A 73 -7.25 -4.84 11.38
CA ARG A 73 -7.09 -5.02 9.93
C ARG A 73 -6.23 -3.91 9.31
N ALA A 74 -6.49 -2.65 9.69
CA ALA A 74 -5.69 -1.51 9.24
C ALA A 74 -4.22 -1.66 9.66
N GLN A 75 -3.96 -2.05 10.91
CA GLN A 75 -2.60 -2.30 11.40
C GLN A 75 -1.90 -3.41 10.60
N SER A 76 -2.60 -4.51 10.31
CA SER A 76 -2.03 -5.59 9.50
C SER A 76 -1.64 -5.14 8.08
N ILE A 77 -2.43 -4.25 7.47
CA ILE A 77 -2.11 -3.68 6.15
C ILE A 77 -0.90 -2.76 6.27
N LEU A 78 -0.86 -1.89 7.29
CA LEU A 78 0.26 -0.99 7.54
C LEU A 78 1.57 -1.75 7.81
N ASP A 79 1.54 -2.82 8.59
CA ASP A 79 2.73 -3.62 8.90
C ASP A 79 3.33 -4.29 7.65
N ARG A 80 2.48 -4.62 6.67
CA ARG A 80 2.90 -5.29 5.43
C ARG A 80 3.34 -4.31 4.35
N ALA A 81 2.59 -3.23 4.18
CA ALA A 81 2.81 -2.25 3.12
C ALA A 81 3.74 -1.10 3.54
N GLY A 82 3.88 -0.85 4.85
CA GLY A 82 4.69 0.22 5.39
C GLY A 82 4.25 1.61 4.88
N PRO A 83 5.20 2.53 4.61
CA PRO A 83 4.89 3.88 4.14
C PRO A 83 4.09 3.94 2.84
N SER A 84 4.15 2.89 2.00
CA SER A 84 3.41 2.84 0.74
C SER A 84 1.90 2.81 0.93
N ALA A 85 1.40 2.22 2.04
CA ALA A 85 -0.02 2.23 2.36
C ALA A 85 -0.55 3.66 2.51
N LEU A 86 0.21 4.52 3.18
CA LEU A 86 -0.18 5.91 3.38
C LEU A 86 -0.25 6.67 2.05
N TYR A 87 0.71 6.45 1.15
CA TYR A 87 0.70 7.02 -0.19
C TYR A 87 -0.56 6.58 -0.96
N TRP A 88 -0.83 5.27 -1.01
CA TRP A 88 -2.01 4.72 -1.68
C TRP A 88 -3.33 5.28 -1.12
N MET A 89 -3.49 5.27 0.21
CA MET A 89 -4.70 5.80 0.84
C MET A 89 -4.89 7.30 0.55
N THR A 90 -3.80 8.07 0.55
CA THR A 90 -3.85 9.52 0.27
C THR A 90 -4.17 9.80 -1.20
N ASP A 91 -3.57 9.06 -2.13
CA ASP A 91 -3.83 9.18 -3.56
C ASP A 91 -5.31 8.89 -3.86
N ILE A 92 -5.84 7.77 -3.34
CA ILE A 92 -7.26 7.40 -3.48
C ILE A 92 -8.17 8.49 -2.89
N ALA A 93 -7.88 8.97 -1.68
CA ALA A 93 -8.67 10.03 -1.05
C ALA A 93 -8.68 11.32 -1.89
N SER A 94 -7.55 11.68 -2.51
CA SER A 94 -7.46 12.85 -3.38
C SER A 94 -8.30 12.69 -4.66
N GLN A 95 -8.31 11.50 -5.26
CA GLN A 95 -9.12 11.19 -6.44
C GLN A 95 -10.62 11.21 -6.11
N LEU A 96 -11.02 10.63 -4.98
CA LEU A 96 -12.40 10.68 -4.49
C LEU A 96 -12.87 12.12 -4.26
N ALA A 97 -12.05 12.95 -3.60
CA ALA A 97 -12.37 14.35 -3.36
C ALA A 97 -12.53 15.14 -4.67
N LEU A 98 -11.69 14.88 -5.66
CA LEU A 98 -11.79 15.50 -6.99
C LEU A 98 -13.08 15.09 -7.70
N ILE A 99 -13.45 13.81 -7.65
CA ILE A 99 -14.69 13.31 -8.26
C ILE A 99 -15.92 13.90 -7.57
N SER A 100 -15.95 13.93 -6.24
CA SER A 100 -17.05 14.57 -5.49
C SER A 100 -17.18 16.05 -5.80
N ALA A 101 -16.06 16.78 -5.90
CA ALA A 101 -16.07 18.19 -6.28
C ALA A 101 -16.56 18.40 -7.73
N ALA A 102 -16.16 17.54 -8.66
CA ALA A 102 -16.64 17.58 -10.04
C ALA A 102 -18.16 17.34 -10.12
N GLN A 103 -18.68 16.36 -9.37
CA GLN A 103 -20.11 16.07 -9.29
C GLN A 103 -20.91 17.25 -8.71
N ILE A 104 -20.44 17.88 -7.63
CA ILE A 104 -21.08 19.08 -7.05
C ILE A 104 -21.14 20.23 -8.07
N ASN A 105 -20.13 20.37 -8.91
CA ASN A 105 -20.04 21.44 -9.92
C ASN A 105 -20.65 21.06 -11.28
N GLY A 106 -21.27 19.88 -11.41
CA GLY A 106 -21.85 19.41 -12.67
C GLY A 106 -20.83 19.17 -13.80
N ILE A 107 -19.57 18.92 -13.45
CA ILE A 107 -18.49 18.62 -14.41
C ILE A 107 -18.45 17.10 -14.62
N THR A 108 -18.58 16.65 -15.86
CA THR A 108 -18.46 15.23 -16.21
C THR A 108 -17.01 14.77 -16.03
N THR A 109 -16.84 13.64 -15.33
CA THR A 109 -15.55 12.92 -15.21
C THR A 109 -15.64 11.58 -15.92
N ASN A 110 -14.49 10.99 -16.24
CA ASN A 110 -14.41 9.63 -16.78
C ASN A 110 -15.16 8.59 -15.90
N VAL A 111 -15.17 8.79 -14.59
CA VAL A 111 -15.91 7.95 -13.64
C VAL A 111 -17.41 8.23 -13.70
N SER A 112 -17.81 9.48 -13.92
CA SER A 112 -19.21 9.89 -14.09
C SER A 112 -19.81 9.32 -15.37
N ASP A 113 -19.03 9.32 -16.46
CA ASP A 113 -19.42 8.76 -17.75
C ASP A 113 -19.58 7.23 -17.68
N GLU A 114 -18.75 6.56 -16.86
CA GLU A 114 -18.78 5.10 -16.68
C GLU A 114 -19.92 4.65 -15.72
N LEU A 115 -20.25 5.45 -14.69
CA LEU A 115 -21.26 5.09 -13.68
C LEU A 115 -22.66 5.67 -13.90
N GLY A 116 -22.78 6.78 -14.64
CA GLY A 116 -24.03 7.53 -14.79
C GLY A 116 -24.58 8.12 -13.47
N GLU A 117 -25.87 8.47 -13.44
CA GLU A 117 -26.52 9.14 -12.28
C GLU A 117 -26.66 8.28 -11.01
N SER A 118 -26.27 7.00 -11.05
CA SER A 118 -26.40 6.05 -9.92
C SER A 118 -25.04 5.65 -9.31
N ALA A 119 -24.10 6.59 -9.25
CA ALA A 119 -22.78 6.39 -8.65
C ALA A 119 -22.90 6.24 -7.12
N THR A 120 -22.70 5.03 -6.60
CA THR A 120 -22.58 4.77 -5.16
C THR A 120 -21.10 4.85 -4.73
N ALA A 121 -20.85 5.11 -3.44
CA ALA A 121 -19.48 5.26 -2.92
C ALA A 121 -18.61 4.02 -3.21
N GLU A 122 -19.20 2.82 -3.15
CA GLU A 122 -18.54 1.55 -3.44
C GLU A 122 -18.10 1.48 -4.90
N LYS A 123 -18.99 1.82 -5.84
CA LYS A 123 -18.69 1.81 -7.28
C LYS A 123 -17.60 2.80 -7.65
N ILE A 124 -17.55 3.96 -6.98
CA ILE A 124 -16.49 4.95 -7.19
C ILE A 124 -15.15 4.37 -6.73
N VAL A 125 -15.09 3.76 -5.53
CA VAL A 125 -13.88 3.08 -5.04
C VAL A 125 -13.45 1.96 -5.97
N GLU A 126 -14.39 1.21 -6.55
CA GLU A 126 -14.08 0.14 -7.50
C GLU A 126 -13.37 0.63 -8.77
N ILE A 127 -13.77 1.79 -9.30
CA ILE A 127 -13.20 2.38 -10.51
C ILE A 127 -11.88 3.09 -10.22
N VAL A 128 -11.79 3.81 -9.09
CA VAL A 128 -10.61 4.56 -8.67
C VAL A 128 -9.47 3.61 -8.30
N VAL A 129 -9.77 2.52 -7.60
CA VAL A 129 -8.76 1.55 -7.16
C VAL A 129 -8.74 0.37 -8.12
N ARG A 130 -7.93 0.47 -9.18
CA ARG A 130 -7.67 -0.62 -10.14
C ARG A 130 -6.44 -1.43 -9.68
N PRO A 131 -6.54 -2.78 -9.57
CA PRO A 131 -5.40 -3.63 -9.23
C PRO A 131 -4.35 -3.68 -10.35
#